data_AF-A0A4Z2IEE3-F1
#
_entry.id   AF-A0A4Z2IEE3-F1
#
_cell.length_a   1.000
_cell.length_b   1.000
_cell.length_c   1.000
_cell.angle_alpha   90.00
_cell.angle_beta   90.00
_cell.angle_gamma   90.00
#
_symmetry.space_group_name_H-M   'P 1'
#
loop_
_entity.id
_entity.type
_entity.pdbx_description
1 polymer ?
#
loop_
_entity_poly.entity_id
_entity_poly.type
_entity_poly.pdbx_seq_one_letter_code
_entity_poly.pdbx_strand_id
1 'polypeptide(L)'
;MNTALSRPGNEAGMESVAPPLFISMLPLLREEDVVLTAQPELTSPWVNAWHMSLYPWENRRLAQLDDADGGRRRHALKTLKAVCRLNPSLRPLGAAPLANLVLHLSDGESDWSEISLGVRFQQCVAELIGYLERGALHSYFKPAVNLLSGLSEDQVDQMGFMLYCAVTEPEILLM
;
A
#
# COMPACT_ATOMS: atom_id res chain seq x y z
N MET A 1 25.36 -61.04 13.55
CA MET A 1 24.70 -61.67 12.39
C MET A 1 23.19 -61.67 12.62
N ASN A 2 22.46 -60.78 11.93
CA ASN A 2 21.20 -61.07 11.24
C ASN A 2 20.62 -59.77 10.65
N THR A 3 20.81 -59.68 9.33
CA THR A 3 19.90 -59.31 8.24
C THR A 3 18.79 -58.26 8.41
N ALA A 4 18.72 -57.44 7.35
CA ALA A 4 17.86 -56.30 7.06
C ALA A 4 16.34 -56.52 7.09
N LEU A 5 15.62 -55.42 7.35
CA LEU A 5 14.30 -55.12 6.81
C LEU A 5 14.27 -53.66 6.35
N SER A 6 13.97 -53.47 5.06
CA SER A 6 13.88 -52.19 4.37
C SER A 6 12.47 -51.57 4.46
N ARG A 7 12.42 -50.25 4.75
CA ARG A 7 11.52 -49.14 4.31
C ARG A 7 9.98 -49.35 4.29
N PRO A 8 9.19 -48.31 4.66
CA PRO A 8 8.93 -47.17 3.76
C PRO A 8 9.24 -45.82 4.47
N GLY A 9 9.79 -44.83 3.78
CA GLY A 9 8.94 -43.95 2.97
C GLY A 9 8.21 -42.95 3.88
N ASN A 10 8.95 -42.14 4.65
CA ASN A 10 8.35 -41.01 5.34
C ASN A 10 8.21 -39.90 4.30
N GLU A 11 7.10 -39.93 3.57
CA GLU A 11 6.58 -38.75 2.88
C GLU A 11 6.43 -37.69 3.97
N ALA A 12 7.42 -36.80 4.07
CA ALA A 12 7.27 -35.56 4.80
C ALA A 12 6.24 -34.76 4.01
N GLY A 13 4.96 -34.99 4.33
CA GLY A 13 3.89 -34.09 4.00
C GLY A 13 4.34 -32.71 4.44
N MET A 14 4.56 -31.83 3.47
CA MET A 14 4.79 -30.43 3.69
C MET A 14 3.50 -29.90 4.31
N GLU A 15 3.37 -29.99 5.63
CA GLU A 15 2.32 -29.29 6.36
C GLU A 15 2.45 -27.83 5.93
N SER A 16 1.47 -27.36 5.17
CA SER A 16 1.33 -25.95 4.84
C SER A 16 1.08 -25.26 6.17
N VAL A 17 2.17 -24.84 6.83
CA VAL A 17 2.11 -24.01 8.02
C VAL A 17 1.41 -22.75 7.57
N ALA A 18 0.15 -22.60 7.98
CA ALA A 18 -0.60 -21.40 7.72
C ALA A 18 0.27 -20.20 8.14
N PRO A 19 0.39 -19.17 7.29
CA PRO A 19 1.25 -18.04 7.59
C PRO A 19 0.87 -17.44 8.96
N PRO A 20 1.86 -16.99 9.74
CA PRO A 20 1.60 -16.48 11.08
C PRO A 20 0.67 -15.27 11.05
N LEU A 21 -0.30 -15.24 11.96
CA LEU A 21 -1.18 -14.09 12.19
C LEU A 21 -0.57 -13.18 13.24
N PHE A 22 -0.33 -11.92 12.88
CA PHE A 22 0.11 -10.89 13.81
C PHE A 22 -1.08 -10.03 14.24
N ILE A 23 -1.31 -9.95 15.55
CA ILE A 23 -2.38 -9.12 16.14
C ILE A 23 -1.71 -8.00 16.93
N SER A 24 -2.02 -6.75 16.56
CA SER A 24 -1.59 -5.56 17.29
C SER A 24 -2.79 -4.88 17.92
N MET A 25 -2.67 -4.49 19.19
CA MET A 25 -3.70 -3.72 19.89
C MET A 25 -3.40 -2.23 19.72
N LEU A 26 -4.36 -1.48 19.16
CA LEU A 26 -4.21 -0.05 18.90
C LEU A 26 -5.29 0.75 19.63
N PRO A 27 -4.96 1.46 20.74
CA PRO A 27 -5.89 2.36 21.39
C PRO A 27 -6.32 3.48 20.43
N LEU A 28 -7.62 3.80 20.43
CA LEU A 28 -8.18 4.87 19.61
C LEU A 28 -9.15 5.75 20.39
N LEU A 29 -9.12 7.04 20.08
CA LEU A 29 -10.17 8.00 20.44
C LEU A 29 -10.90 8.40 19.17
N ARG A 30 -12.23 8.47 19.25
CA ARG A 30 -13.06 8.88 18.14
C ARG A 30 -14.01 9.98 18.56
N GLU A 31 -13.97 11.06 17.81
CA GLU A 31 -14.92 12.17 17.93
C GLU A 31 -15.44 12.45 16.51
N GLU A 32 -16.73 12.15 16.29
CA GLU A 32 -17.35 12.19 14.97
C GLU A 32 -16.54 11.39 13.91
N ASP A 33 -15.96 12.12 12.96
CA ASP A 33 -15.14 11.60 11.88
C ASP A 33 -13.64 11.67 12.17
N VAL A 34 -13.22 12.33 13.25
CA VAL A 34 -11.83 12.38 13.68
C VAL A 34 -11.50 11.11 14.44
N VAL A 35 -10.47 10.40 13.98
CA VAL A 35 -9.93 9.22 14.64
C VAL A 35 -8.49 9.48 15.03
N LEU A 36 -8.20 9.36 16.32
CA LEU A 36 -6.87 9.50 16.89
C LEU A 36 -6.37 8.14 17.37
N THR A 37 -5.15 7.77 17.02
CA THR A 37 -4.53 6.50 17.38
C THR A 37 -3.27 6.71 18.23
N ALA A 38 -3.06 5.84 19.22
CA ALA A 38 -1.86 5.87 20.04
C ALA A 38 -0.73 5.09 19.32
N GLN A 39 0.07 5.80 18.51
CA GLN A 39 1.19 5.24 17.74
C GLN A 39 2.46 6.05 18.00
N PRO A 40 3.22 5.72 19.07
CA PRO A 40 4.41 6.47 19.46
C PRO A 40 5.47 6.59 18.36
N GLU A 41 5.55 5.60 17.47
CA GLU A 41 6.49 5.59 16.34
C GLU A 41 6.20 6.70 15.33
N LEU A 42 4.92 7.08 15.18
CA LEU A 42 4.47 8.14 14.27
C LEU A 42 4.46 9.52 14.93
N THR A 43 4.52 9.57 16.26
CA THR A 43 4.46 10.82 17.02
C THR A 43 5.77 11.17 17.72
N SER A 44 6.83 10.38 17.56
CA SER A 44 8.15 10.70 18.10
C SER A 44 8.70 12.02 17.53
N PRO A 45 9.30 12.91 18.35
CA PRO A 45 9.60 12.76 19.78
C PRO A 45 8.46 13.22 20.73
N TRP A 46 7.29 13.58 20.20
CA TRP A 46 6.14 14.06 20.96
C TRP A 46 5.36 12.92 21.65
N VAL A 47 5.89 12.43 22.78
CA VAL A 47 5.33 11.30 23.55
C VAL A 47 3.87 11.46 24.01
N ASN A 48 3.38 12.70 24.10
CA ASN A 48 2.00 13.00 24.51
C ASN A 48 1.05 13.27 23.31
N ALA A 49 1.57 13.21 22.07
CA ALA A 49 0.77 13.45 20.88
C ALA A 49 0.05 12.17 20.44
N TRP A 50 -1.17 12.37 19.94
CA TRP A 50 -1.94 11.34 19.27
C TRP A 50 -1.76 11.45 17.76
N HIS A 51 -1.65 10.31 17.08
CA HIS A 51 -1.59 10.29 15.62
C HIS A 51 -3.01 10.42 15.05
N MET A 52 -3.24 11.39 14.15
CA MET A 52 -4.53 11.53 13.48
C MET A 52 -4.61 10.57 12.29
N SER A 53 -5.50 9.59 12.38
CA SER A 53 -5.76 8.66 11.28
C SER A 53 -6.65 9.30 10.23
N LEU A 54 -6.12 9.48 9.01
CA LEU A 54 -6.87 9.96 7.85
C LEU A 54 -7.55 8.83 7.06
N TYR A 55 -7.27 7.58 7.43
CA TYR A 55 -7.82 6.38 6.79
C TYR A 55 -9.36 6.42 6.63
N PRO A 56 -10.16 6.82 7.64
CA PRO A 56 -11.61 6.88 7.47
C PRO A 56 -12.05 7.88 6.39
N TRP A 57 -11.35 9.01 6.27
CA TRP A 57 -11.67 10.06 5.30
C TRP A 57 -11.31 9.62 3.87
N GLU A 58 -10.12 9.03 3.72
CA GLU A 58 -9.64 8.45 2.46
C GLU A 58 -10.59 7.38 1.92
N ASN A 59 -10.96 6.40 2.75
CA ASN A 59 -11.86 5.33 2.30
C ASN A 59 -13.26 5.83 2.00
N ARG A 60 -13.78 6.75 2.81
CA ARG A 60 -15.10 7.33 2.56
C ARG A 60 -15.12 8.07 1.24
N ARG A 61 -14.09 8.88 0.96
CA ARG A 61 -14.02 9.63 -0.29
C ARG A 61 -13.88 8.73 -1.50
N LEU A 62 -13.02 7.71 -1.44
CA LEU A 62 -12.91 6.70 -2.51
C LEU A 62 -14.23 5.95 -2.73
N ALA A 63 -14.94 5.60 -1.65
CA ALA A 63 -16.26 4.97 -1.76
C ALA A 63 -17.29 5.91 -2.40
N GLN A 64 -17.36 7.17 -1.96
CA GLN A 64 -18.28 8.16 -2.54
C GLN A 64 -18.03 8.38 -4.03
N LEU A 65 -16.76 8.43 -4.44
CA LEU A 65 -16.40 8.57 -5.86
C LEU A 65 -16.85 7.34 -6.66
N ASP A 66 -16.51 6.14 -6.20
CA ASP A 66 -16.93 4.90 -6.86
C ASP A 66 -18.45 4.71 -6.88
N ASP A 67 -19.16 5.12 -5.83
CA ASP A 67 -20.62 5.00 -5.74
C ASP A 67 -21.32 6.04 -6.64
N ALA A 68 -20.68 7.16 -6.94
CA ALA A 68 -21.22 8.21 -7.80
C ALA A 68 -21.16 7.88 -9.29
N ASP A 69 -20.10 7.18 -9.74
CA ASP A 69 -19.85 6.90 -11.16
C ASP A 69 -19.71 5.41 -11.51
N GLY A 70 -19.87 4.51 -10.52
CA GLY A 70 -19.61 3.08 -10.71
C GLY A 70 -18.13 2.74 -10.89
N GLY A 71 -17.24 3.67 -10.52
CA GLY A 71 -15.81 3.57 -10.71
C GLY A 71 -15.14 2.47 -9.91
N ARG A 72 -13.89 2.19 -10.28
CA ARG A 72 -13.06 1.11 -9.75
C ARG A 72 -11.85 1.64 -8.98
N ARG A 73 -11.90 2.84 -8.39
CA ARG A 73 -10.77 3.45 -7.65
C ARG A 73 -10.33 2.57 -6.48
N ARG A 74 -11.27 2.04 -5.70
CA ARG A 74 -10.96 1.09 -4.61
C ARG A 74 -10.37 -0.21 -5.13
N HIS A 75 -10.70 -0.64 -6.35
CA HIS A 75 -10.09 -1.81 -6.98
C HIS A 75 -8.63 -1.49 -7.37
N ALA A 76 -8.38 -0.37 -8.05
CA ALA A 76 -7.03 0.09 -8.38
C ALA A 76 -6.14 0.16 -7.14
N LEU A 77 -6.63 0.75 -6.05
CA LEU A 77 -5.92 0.81 -4.77
C LEU A 77 -5.59 -0.59 -4.21
N LYS A 78 -6.53 -1.55 -4.29
CA LYS A 78 -6.27 -2.93 -3.84
C LYS A 78 -5.19 -3.59 -4.67
N THR A 79 -5.20 -3.40 -5.99
CA THR A 79 -4.17 -3.92 -6.90
C THR A 79 -2.80 -3.32 -6.58
N LEU A 80 -2.71 -1.99 -6.42
CA LEU A 80 -1.47 -1.31 -6.03
C LEU A 80 -0.92 -1.81 -4.70
N LYS A 81 -1.79 -1.98 -3.68
CA LYS A 81 -1.40 -2.54 -2.38
C LYS A 81 -0.90 -3.98 -2.49
N ALA A 82 -1.53 -4.79 -3.35
CA ALA A 82 -1.08 -6.16 -3.59
C ALA A 82 0.31 -6.19 -4.22
N VAL A 83 0.54 -5.39 -5.26
CA VAL A 83 1.84 -5.21 -5.90
C VAL A 83 2.91 -4.78 -4.90
N CYS A 84 2.65 -3.75 -4.09
CA CYS A 84 3.62 -3.26 -3.11
C CYS A 84 3.94 -4.33 -2.03
N ARG A 85 2.96 -5.15 -1.65
CA ARG A 85 3.17 -6.23 -0.68
C ARG A 85 4.03 -7.37 -1.25
N LEU A 86 3.81 -7.72 -2.52
CA LEU A 86 4.53 -8.81 -3.19
C LEU A 86 5.99 -8.41 -3.46
N ASN A 87 6.23 -7.16 -3.83
CA ASN A 87 7.55 -6.65 -4.20
C ASN A 87 8.32 -6.07 -3.01
N PRO A 88 9.42 -6.70 -2.54
CA PRO A 88 10.15 -6.26 -1.35
C PRO A 88 10.59 -4.79 -1.37
N SER A 89 11.05 -4.29 -2.51
CA SER A 89 11.48 -2.90 -2.68
C SER A 89 10.34 -1.90 -2.53
N LEU A 90 9.10 -2.30 -2.81
CA LEU A 90 7.91 -1.44 -2.71
C LEU A 90 7.19 -1.56 -1.35
N ARG A 91 7.54 -2.54 -0.51
CA ARG A 91 6.91 -2.74 0.81
C ARG A 91 6.93 -1.51 1.74
N PRO A 92 7.97 -0.64 1.70
CA PRO A 92 7.95 0.60 2.49
C PRO A 92 6.80 1.55 2.12
N LEU A 93 6.21 1.45 0.91
CA LEU A 93 4.99 2.18 0.58
C LEU A 93 3.81 1.64 1.39
N GLY A 94 3.47 2.37 2.44
CA GLY A 94 2.27 2.13 3.22
C GLY A 94 0.98 2.32 2.40
N ALA A 95 -0.15 1.98 3.02
CA ALA A 95 -1.45 2.12 2.38
C ALA A 95 -1.86 3.59 2.14
N ALA A 96 -1.46 4.52 3.01
CA ALA A 96 -1.87 5.92 2.92
C ALA A 96 -1.30 6.65 1.68
N PRO A 97 0.02 6.56 1.36
CA PRO A 97 0.53 7.06 0.09
C PRO A 97 -0.28 6.57 -1.13
N LEU A 98 -0.57 5.27 -1.21
CA LEU A 98 -1.29 4.70 -2.35
C LEU A 98 -2.75 5.19 -2.43
N ALA A 99 -3.42 5.35 -1.29
CA ALA A 99 -4.78 5.90 -1.27
C ALA A 99 -4.81 7.36 -1.74
N ASN A 100 -3.84 8.17 -1.30
CA ASN A 100 -3.74 9.58 -1.67
C ASN A 100 -3.32 9.75 -3.13
N LEU A 101 -2.45 8.89 -3.66
CA LEU A 101 -2.15 8.82 -5.10
C LEU A 101 -3.42 8.65 -5.93
N VAL A 102 -4.28 7.68 -5.58
CA VAL A 102 -5.54 7.42 -6.29
C VAL A 102 -6.51 8.61 -6.15
N LEU A 103 -6.56 9.23 -4.97
CA LEU A 103 -7.40 10.42 -4.74
C LEU A 103 -6.96 11.61 -5.60
N HIS A 104 -5.67 11.94 -5.61
CA HIS A 104 -5.12 13.02 -6.45
C HIS A 104 -5.34 12.76 -7.93
N LEU A 105 -5.10 11.52 -8.39
CA LEU A 105 -5.37 11.16 -9.78
C LEU A 105 -6.85 11.30 -10.12
N SER A 106 -7.75 11.03 -9.17
CA SER A 106 -9.20 11.17 -9.37
C SER A 106 -9.69 12.60 -9.55
N ASP A 107 -8.92 13.62 -9.16
CA ASP A 107 -9.27 15.02 -9.42
C ASP A 107 -9.04 15.39 -10.89
N GLY A 108 -8.07 14.74 -11.56
CA GLY A 108 -7.75 14.98 -12.97
C GLY A 108 -8.39 13.98 -13.94
N GLU A 109 -8.72 12.78 -13.47
CA GLU A 109 -9.20 11.67 -14.30
C GLU A 109 -10.64 11.27 -13.95
N SER A 110 -11.52 11.31 -14.96
CA SER A 110 -12.94 10.98 -14.79
C SER A 110 -13.27 9.51 -15.06
N ASP A 111 -12.59 8.86 -16.00
CA ASP A 111 -12.91 7.47 -16.38
C ASP A 111 -12.20 6.47 -15.47
N TRP A 112 -12.93 5.93 -14.50
CA TRP A 112 -12.49 4.84 -13.62
C TRP A 112 -13.25 3.54 -13.88
N SER A 113 -13.79 3.37 -15.10
CA SER A 113 -14.47 2.14 -15.49
C SER A 113 -13.51 0.94 -15.47
N GLU A 114 -14.09 -0.26 -15.52
CA GLU A 114 -13.33 -1.50 -15.55
C GLU A 114 -12.40 -1.61 -16.77
N ILE A 115 -12.82 -1.08 -17.92
CA ILE A 115 -12.05 -1.10 -19.17
C ILE A 115 -10.79 -0.24 -19.04
N SER A 116 -10.90 0.89 -18.32
CA SER A 116 -9.81 1.84 -18.14
C SER A 116 -8.91 1.52 -16.93
N LEU A 117 -9.21 0.46 -16.17
CA LEU A 117 -8.47 0.11 -14.96
C LEU A 117 -6.98 -0.14 -15.24
N GLY A 118 -6.65 -0.80 -16.36
CA GLY A 118 -5.26 -1.04 -16.76
C GLY A 118 -4.51 0.28 -17.03
N VAL A 119 -5.15 1.21 -17.76
CA VAL A 119 -4.58 2.55 -18.03
C VAL A 119 -4.41 3.33 -16.73
N ARG A 120 -5.39 3.31 -15.84
CA ARG A 120 -5.32 3.98 -14.53
C ARG A 120 -4.23 3.40 -13.64
N PHE A 121 -3.99 2.09 -13.70
CA PHE A 121 -2.89 1.46 -12.99
C PHE A 121 -1.54 1.96 -13.51
N GLN A 122 -1.34 2.01 -14.83
CA GLN A 122 -0.11 2.54 -15.44
C GLN A 122 0.10 4.03 -15.10
N GLN A 123 -0.96 4.84 -15.12
CA GLN A 123 -0.89 6.24 -14.68
C GLN A 123 -0.52 6.37 -13.21
N CYS A 124 -1.07 5.52 -12.33
CA CYS A 124 -0.65 5.49 -10.91
C CYS A 124 0.85 5.20 -10.77
N VAL A 125 1.39 4.26 -11.55
CA VAL A 125 2.84 3.96 -11.56
C VAL A 125 3.64 5.18 -12.00
N ALA A 126 3.26 5.82 -13.11
CA ALA A 126 3.94 7.01 -13.63
C ALA A 126 3.90 8.19 -12.64
N GLU A 127 2.75 8.48 -12.06
CA GLU A 127 2.60 9.54 -11.05
C GLU A 127 3.40 9.24 -9.78
N LEU A 128 3.42 7.98 -9.34
CA LEU A 128 4.22 7.57 -8.18
C LEU A 128 5.71 7.80 -8.40
N ILE A 129 6.24 7.53 -9.60
CA ILE A 129 7.62 7.88 -9.97
C ILE A 129 7.83 9.39 -9.80
N GLY A 130 6.94 10.21 -10.37
CA GLY A 130 7.05 11.67 -10.24
C GLY A 130 6.97 12.17 -8.79
N TYR A 131 6.16 11.54 -7.93
CA TYR A 131 6.14 11.88 -6.50
C TYR A 131 7.42 11.47 -5.76
N LEU A 132 8.01 10.33 -6.11
CA LEU A 132 9.29 9.88 -5.56
C LEU A 132 10.44 10.80 -5.97
N GLU A 133 10.51 11.20 -7.25
CA GLU A 133 11.51 12.15 -7.75
C GLU A 133 11.43 13.51 -7.05
N ARG A 134 10.21 13.97 -6.76
CA ARG A 134 9.98 15.22 -6.00
C ARG A 134 10.21 15.04 -4.49
N GLY A 135 10.34 13.82 -3.99
CA GLY A 135 10.44 13.49 -2.57
C GLY A 135 9.17 13.82 -1.76
N ALA A 136 8.03 14.06 -2.43
CA ALA A 136 6.84 14.55 -1.75
C ALA A 136 5.53 14.07 -2.38
N LEU A 137 4.72 13.38 -1.58
CA LEU A 137 3.30 13.10 -1.85
C LEU A 137 2.48 13.63 -0.68
N HIS A 138 1.83 14.77 -0.86
CA HIS A 138 1.06 15.40 0.21
C HIS A 138 -0.29 14.69 0.41
N SER A 139 -0.75 14.62 1.65
CA SER A 139 -2.09 14.10 1.94
C SER A 139 -3.16 14.98 1.27
N TYR A 140 -4.15 14.33 0.66
CA TYR A 140 -5.32 14.92 0.03
C TYR A 140 -6.13 15.78 1.01
N PHE A 141 -6.27 15.33 2.27
CA PHE A 141 -7.05 16.05 3.29
C PHE A 141 -6.22 16.96 4.18
N LYS A 142 -4.91 16.72 4.27
CA LYS A 142 -3.98 17.50 5.09
C LYS A 142 -2.73 17.84 4.27
N PRO A 143 -2.78 18.83 3.36
CA PRO A 143 -1.69 19.12 2.42
C PRO A 143 -0.33 19.45 3.07
N ALA A 144 -0.31 19.82 4.35
CA ALA A 144 0.93 20.03 5.11
C ALA A 144 1.67 18.73 5.47
N VAL A 145 1.03 17.56 5.32
CA VAL A 145 1.59 16.25 5.66
C VAL A 145 2.15 15.61 4.39
N ASN A 146 3.48 15.49 4.30
CA ASN A 146 4.14 14.68 3.27
C ASN A 146 4.14 13.20 3.69
N LEU A 147 3.49 12.35 2.90
CA LEU A 147 3.35 10.92 3.17
C LEU A 147 4.60 10.10 2.81
N LEU A 148 5.58 10.71 2.13
CA LEU A 148 6.86 10.08 1.78
C LEU A 148 7.98 10.43 2.76
N SER A 149 7.73 11.29 3.77
CA SER A 149 8.77 11.79 4.67
C SER A 149 9.44 10.71 5.54
N GLY A 150 8.84 9.54 5.64
CA GLY A 150 9.39 8.38 6.37
C GLY A 150 10.28 7.47 5.53
N LEU A 151 10.42 7.72 4.23
CA LEU A 151 11.28 6.92 3.34
C LEU A 151 12.72 7.44 3.39
N SER A 152 13.68 6.51 3.41
CA SER A 152 15.10 6.86 3.24
C SER A 152 15.43 7.10 1.76
N GLU A 153 16.54 7.78 1.48
CA GLU A 153 17.05 8.00 0.12
C GLU A 153 17.24 6.68 -0.63
N ASP A 154 17.91 5.69 0.01
CA ASP A 154 18.07 4.35 -0.57
C ASP A 154 16.74 3.66 -0.92
N GLN A 155 15.70 3.85 -0.10
CA GLN A 155 14.38 3.29 -0.38
C GLN A 155 13.74 3.98 -1.58
N VAL A 156 13.83 5.31 -1.66
CA VAL A 156 13.33 6.11 -2.79
C VAL A 156 14.02 5.68 -4.08
N ASP A 157 15.35 5.54 -4.09
CA ASP A 157 16.12 5.13 -5.26
C ASP A 157 15.76 3.72 -5.73
N GLN A 158 15.69 2.77 -4.80
CA GLN A 158 15.36 1.38 -5.13
C GLN A 158 13.93 1.26 -5.70
N MET A 159 12.99 1.99 -5.10
CA MET A 159 11.61 2.04 -5.57
C MET A 159 11.50 2.71 -6.93
N GLY A 160 12.15 3.86 -7.11
CA GLY A 160 12.18 4.61 -8.36
C GLY A 160 12.74 3.76 -9.51
N PHE A 161 13.86 3.08 -9.29
CA PHE A 161 14.45 2.17 -10.28
C PHE A 161 13.48 1.05 -10.68
N MET A 162 12.89 0.35 -9.72
CA MET A 162 11.95 -0.74 -9.99
C MET A 162 10.72 -0.25 -10.77
N LEU A 163 10.12 0.87 -10.35
CA LEU A 163 8.95 1.43 -11.00
C LEU A 163 9.28 1.93 -12.42
N TYR A 164 10.46 2.50 -12.62
CA TYR A 164 10.91 2.92 -13.95
C TYR A 164 11.05 1.74 -14.92
N CYS A 165 11.64 0.62 -14.47
CA CYS A 165 11.66 -0.63 -15.25
C CYS A 165 10.25 -1.14 -15.56
N ALA A 166 9.33 -1.04 -14.60
CA ALA A 166 7.95 -1.48 -14.77
C ALA A 166 7.14 -0.67 -15.78
N VAL A 167 7.59 0.53 -16.19
CA VAL A 167 6.95 1.29 -17.27
C VAL A 167 7.09 0.57 -18.62
N THR A 168 8.25 -0.04 -18.87
CA THR A 168 8.50 -0.82 -20.10
C THR A 168 8.11 -2.29 -19.95
N GLU A 169 8.29 -2.86 -18.76
CA GLU A 169 8.09 -4.29 -18.47
C GLU A 169 7.18 -4.46 -17.22
N PRO A 170 5.86 -4.22 -17.35
CA PRO A 170 4.93 -4.22 -16.22
C PRO A 170 4.82 -5.59 -15.50
N GLU A 171 5.18 -6.68 -16.18
CA GLU A 171 5.25 -8.04 -15.63
C GLU A 171 6.18 -8.17 -14.42
N ILE A 172 7.19 -7.29 -14.28
CA ILE A 172 8.08 -7.25 -13.12
C ILE A 172 7.30 -7.01 -11.83
N LEU A 173 6.18 -6.28 -11.87
CA LEU A 173 5.34 -6.00 -10.71
C LEU A 173 4.49 -7.19 -10.25
N LEU A 174 4.41 -8.25 -11.08
CA LEU A 174 3.60 -9.44 -10.86
C LEU A 174 4.41 -10.67 -10.42
N MET A 175 5.74 -10.53 -10.30
CA MET A 175 6.65 -11.58 -9.82
C MET A 175 6.74 -11.60 -8.29
#